data_AF-A0A225WVY2-F1
#
_entry.id   AF-A0A225WVY2-F1
#
_cell.length_a   1.000
_cell.length_b   1.000
_cell.length_c   1.000
_cell.angle_alpha   90.00
_cell.angle_beta   90.00
_cell.angle_gamma   90.00
#
_symmetry.space_group_name_H-M   'P 1'
#
loop_
_entity.id
_entity.type
_entity.pdbx_description
1 polymer ?
#
loop_
_entity_poly.entity_id
_entity_poly.type
_entity_poly.pdbx_seq_one_letter_code
_entity_poly.pdbx_strand_id
1 'polypeptide(L)'
;MTTDENHEFTVYMKGDLDLPAPPTFLTCMTTTPKWAGMLAYRRQHIEVTLITTVGSNLPVGKYLKKKSILREIHTANGGTVQGNYMMKRMMTDALIISFDGLHTMSFVFPSKHTAKPWKGDVSSYKK
;
A
#
# COMPACT_ATOMS: atom_id res chain seq x y z
N MET A 1 2.85 -30.69 -2.14
CA MET A 1 3.48 -29.40 -2.49
C MET A 1 4.68 -29.73 -3.36
N THR A 2 4.60 -29.38 -4.63
CA THR A 2 5.67 -29.62 -5.61
C THR A 2 6.88 -28.73 -5.31
N THR A 3 8.03 -29.03 -5.92
CA THR A 3 9.25 -28.22 -5.75
C THR A 3 9.03 -26.77 -6.18
N ASP A 4 8.28 -26.56 -7.26
CA ASP A 4 7.98 -25.23 -7.80
C ASP A 4 7.04 -24.44 -6.87
N GLU A 5 6.02 -25.08 -6.30
CA GLU A 5 5.11 -24.45 -5.33
C GLU A 5 5.84 -24.02 -4.05
N ASN A 6 6.81 -24.82 -3.58
CA ASN A 6 7.66 -24.48 -2.44
C ASN A 6 8.56 -23.27 -2.74
N HIS A 7 9.09 -23.19 -3.96
CA HIS A 7 9.89 -22.06 -4.40
C HIS A 7 9.07 -20.78 -4.41
N GLU A 8 7.91 -20.78 -5.07
CA GLU A 8 7.00 -19.64 -5.16
C GLU A 8 6.51 -19.18 -3.77
N PHE A 9 6.19 -20.13 -2.89
CA PHE A 9 5.86 -19.82 -1.50
C PHE A 9 6.99 -19.08 -0.77
N THR A 10 8.22 -19.54 -0.97
CA THR A 10 9.40 -18.94 -0.33
C THR A 10 9.67 -17.54 -0.85
N VAL A 11 9.59 -17.34 -2.17
CA VAL A 11 9.74 -16.03 -2.81
C VAL A 11 8.65 -15.06 -2.34
N TYR A 12 7.41 -15.53 -2.25
CA TYR A 12 6.29 -14.75 -1.72
C TYR A 12 6.48 -14.35 -0.24
N MET A 13 6.94 -15.27 0.61
CA MET A 13 7.20 -15.01 2.03
C MET A 13 8.44 -14.18 2.29
N LYS A 14 9.37 -14.10 1.33
CA LYS A 14 10.49 -13.15 1.38
C LYS A 14 10.07 -11.72 0.99
N GLY A 15 8.95 -11.57 0.29
CA GLY A 15 8.51 -10.28 -0.23
C GLY A 15 9.22 -9.87 -1.51
N ASP A 16 9.88 -10.81 -2.19
CA ASP A 16 10.49 -10.62 -3.52
C ASP A 16 9.41 -10.57 -4.62
N LEU A 17 8.19 -11.01 -4.27
CA LEU A 17 7.03 -10.98 -5.14
C LEU A 17 6.04 -9.90 -4.66
N ASP A 18 5.87 -8.87 -5.50
CA ASP A 18 5.02 -7.69 -5.26
C ASP A 18 3.53 -8.01 -5.47
N LEU A 19 3.04 -9.10 -4.87
CA LEU A 19 1.63 -9.50 -4.98
C LEU A 19 0.77 -8.91 -3.85
N PRO A 20 -0.44 -8.43 -4.19
CA PRO A 20 -1.38 -7.86 -3.23
C PRO A 20 -2.04 -8.91 -2.33
N ALA A 21 -2.18 -10.13 -2.84
CA ALA A 21 -2.78 -11.26 -2.16
C ALA A 21 -1.92 -12.51 -2.37
N PRO A 22 -1.99 -13.52 -1.49
CA PRO A 22 -1.29 -14.77 -1.71
C PRO A 22 -1.81 -15.43 -3.01
N PRO A 23 -0.91 -16.04 -3.80
CA PRO A 23 -1.31 -16.88 -4.93
C PRO A 23 -2.40 -17.90 -4.55
N THR A 24 -3.34 -18.14 -5.47
CA THR A 24 -4.50 -19.01 -5.23
C THR A 24 -4.11 -20.42 -4.79
N PHE A 25 -3.01 -20.97 -5.31
CA PHE A 25 -2.54 -22.30 -4.90
C PHE A 25 -2.20 -22.37 -3.39
N LEU A 26 -1.68 -21.28 -2.82
CA LEU A 26 -1.43 -21.19 -1.37
C LEU A 26 -2.73 -21.18 -0.58
N THR A 27 -3.77 -20.51 -1.09
CA THR A 27 -5.09 -20.48 -0.42
C THR A 27 -5.76 -21.85 -0.42
N CYS A 28 -5.54 -22.65 -1.46
CA CYS A 28 -6.12 -23.99 -1.58
C CYS A 28 -5.37 -25.05 -0.75
N MET A 29 -4.06 -24.86 -0.52
CA MET A 29 -3.23 -25.84 0.19
C MET A 29 -3.07 -25.56 1.70
N THR A 30 -3.51 -24.39 2.18
CA THR A 30 -3.36 -24.02 3.59
C THR A 30 -4.68 -24.13 4.35
N THR A 31 -4.62 -24.76 5.53
CA THR A 31 -5.72 -24.71 6.50
C THR A 31 -5.93 -23.27 6.98
N THR A 32 -7.16 -22.87 7.29
CA THR A 32 -7.53 -21.52 7.74
C THR A 32 -6.58 -20.92 8.80
N PRO A 33 -6.12 -21.64 9.84
CA PRO A 33 -5.21 -21.08 10.83
C PRO A 33 -3.82 -20.74 10.27
N LYS A 34 -3.27 -21.61 9.42
CA LYS A 34 -1.97 -21.38 8.73
C LYS A 34 -2.07 -20.19 7.79
N TRP A 35 -3.20 -20.07 7.09
CA TRP A 35 -3.46 -18.92 6.21
C TRP A 35 -3.54 -17.60 6.98
N ALA A 36 -4.25 -17.58 8.10
CA ALA A 36 -4.32 -16.41 8.97
C ALA A 36 -2.93 -16.02 9.53
N GLY A 37 -2.14 -17.00 9.97
CA GLY A 37 -0.77 -16.79 10.43
C GLY A 37 0.15 -16.22 9.35
N MET A 38 0.05 -16.73 8.12
CA MET A 38 0.80 -16.22 6.97
C MET A 38 0.45 -14.76 6.67
N LEU A 39 -0.83 -14.41 6.65
CA LEU A 39 -1.27 -13.03 6.42
C LEU A 39 -0.80 -12.10 7.54
N ALA A 40 -0.87 -12.54 8.79
CA ALA A 40 -0.35 -11.78 9.94
C ALA A 40 1.15 -11.54 9.83
N TYR A 41 1.92 -12.57 9.43
CA TYR A 41 3.36 -12.46 9.22
C TYR A 41 3.70 -11.43 8.12
N ARG A 42 3.01 -11.47 6.97
CA ARG A 42 3.24 -10.50 5.89
C ARG A 42 2.96 -9.07 6.33
N ARG A 43 1.84 -8.85 7.02
CA ARG A 43 1.48 -7.53 7.56
C ARG A 43 2.53 -6.97 8.50
N GLN A 44 3.19 -7.82 9.27
CA GLN A 44 4.18 -7.41 10.26
C GLN A 44 5.59 -7.24 9.69
N HIS A 45 5.99 -8.08 8.73
CA HIS A 45 7.40 -8.18 8.31
C HIS A 45 7.68 -7.76 6.87
N ILE A 46 6.67 -7.78 5.98
CA ILE A 46 6.86 -7.55 4.54
C ILE A 46 6.18 -6.25 4.10
N GLU A 47 4.91 -6.08 4.47
CA GLU A 47 4.13 -4.92 4.11
C GLU A 47 4.75 -3.66 4.72
N VAL A 48 4.78 -2.59 3.93
CA VAL A 48 5.36 -1.30 4.36
C VAL A 48 4.25 -0.28 4.43
N THR A 49 4.09 0.34 5.60
CA THR A 49 3.16 1.45 5.76
C THR A 49 3.93 2.77 5.70
N LEU A 50 3.63 3.58 4.69
CA LEU A 50 4.06 4.98 4.64
C LEU A 50 2.96 5.85 5.26
N ILE A 51 3.34 6.61 6.28
CA ILE A 51 2.45 7.54 6.96
C ILE A 51 2.84 8.94 6.54
N THR A 52 1.85 9.73 6.15
CA THR A 52 2.03 11.15 5.84
C THR A 52 1.04 12.00 6.61
N THR A 53 1.51 13.17 7.04
CA THR A 53 0.67 14.19 7.65
C THR A 53 0.10 15.08 6.56
N VAL A 54 -1.23 15.07 6.46
CA VAL A 54 -1.98 15.93 5.57
C VAL A 54 -2.02 17.32 6.19
N GLY A 55 -1.48 18.32 5.49
CA GLY A 55 -1.52 19.70 5.96
C GLY A 55 -2.97 20.18 6.13
N SER A 56 -3.22 20.98 7.17
CA SER A 56 -4.55 21.53 7.54
C SER A 56 -5.26 22.34 6.46
N ASN A 57 -4.57 22.61 5.34
CA ASN A 57 -5.10 23.36 4.19
C ASN A 57 -5.92 22.48 3.23
N LEU A 58 -5.91 21.16 3.41
CA LEU A 58 -6.75 20.25 2.63
C LEU A 58 -8.11 20.12 3.34
N PRO A 59 -9.23 20.49 2.68
CA PRO A 59 -10.56 20.40 3.26
C PRO A 59 -11.07 18.95 3.30
N VAL A 60 -10.33 18.06 3.96
CA VAL A 60 -10.73 16.66 4.12
C VAL A 60 -11.64 16.58 5.35
N GLY A 61 -12.94 16.79 5.15
CA GLY A 61 -13.93 16.71 6.22
C GLY A 61 -13.92 15.34 6.92
N LYS A 62 -14.09 15.36 8.26
CA LYS A 62 -14.12 14.21 9.19
C LYS A 62 -15.08 13.07 8.78
N TYR A 63 -16.00 13.31 7.85
CA TYR A 63 -17.04 12.38 7.39
C TYR A 63 -16.99 12.09 5.89
N LEU A 64 -15.85 12.28 5.23
CA LEU A 64 -15.73 11.94 3.83
C LEU A 64 -15.75 10.42 3.63
N LYS A 65 -16.68 9.95 2.80
CA LYS A 65 -16.70 8.57 2.33
C LYS A 65 -15.35 8.27 1.66
N LYS A 66 -14.81 7.06 1.81
CA LYS A 66 -13.50 6.62 1.26
C LYS A 66 -13.24 7.04 -0.20
N LYS A 67 -14.28 7.01 -1.05
CA LYS A 67 -14.22 7.45 -2.46
C LYS A 67 -13.97 8.95 -2.61
N SER A 68 -14.47 9.77 -1.69
CA SER A 68 -14.31 11.23 -1.70
C SER A 68 -12.89 11.64 -1.34
N ILE A 69 -12.24 10.93 -0.43
CA ILE A 69 -10.84 11.19 -0.03
C ILE A 69 -9.89 10.97 -1.21
N LEU A 70 -10.02 9.85 -1.94
CA LEU A 70 -9.20 9.58 -3.12
C LEU A 70 -9.43 10.63 -4.23
N ARG A 71 -10.67 11.08 -4.40
CA ARG A 71 -11.00 12.14 -5.36
C ARG A 71 -10.33 13.46 -4.96
N GLU A 72 -10.39 13.84 -3.69
CA GLU A 72 -9.77 15.08 -3.20
C GLU A 72 -8.25 15.06 -3.34
N ILE A 73 -7.61 13.94 -3.03
CA ILE A 73 -6.17 13.75 -3.21
C ILE A 73 -5.81 13.81 -4.69
N HIS A 74 -6.60 13.17 -5.55
CA HIS A 74 -6.42 13.26 -6.99
C HIS A 74 -6.60 14.70 -7.48
N THR A 75 -7.59 15.45 -7.02
CA THR A 75 -7.75 16.86 -7.42
C THR A 75 -6.64 17.76 -6.91
N ALA A 76 -6.14 17.52 -5.69
CA ALA A 76 -5.07 18.31 -5.10
C ALA A 76 -3.71 18.10 -5.81
N ASN A 77 -3.44 16.87 -6.26
CA ASN A 77 -2.17 16.53 -6.91
C ASN A 77 -2.25 16.43 -8.44
N GLY A 78 -3.46 16.36 -9.00
CA GLY A 78 -3.73 16.09 -10.42
C GLY A 78 -3.79 17.33 -11.32
N GLY A 79 -3.43 18.51 -10.81
CA GLY A 79 -3.40 19.76 -11.59
C GLY A 79 -2.39 19.75 -12.74
N THR A 80 -1.47 18.77 -12.79
CA THR A 80 -0.49 18.59 -13.87
C THR A 80 -0.58 17.20 -14.47
N VAL A 81 -0.16 17.03 -15.73
CA VAL A 81 -0.09 15.72 -16.40
C VAL A 81 0.81 14.75 -15.62
N GLN A 82 1.94 15.24 -15.11
CA GLN A 82 2.86 14.49 -14.26
C GLN A 82 2.19 14.05 -12.95
N GLY A 83 1.43 14.94 -12.31
CA GLY A 83 0.73 14.66 -11.06
C GLY A 83 -0.37 13.61 -11.20
N ASN A 84 -1.13 13.65 -12.30
CA ASN A 84 -2.10 12.59 -12.63
C ASN A 84 -1.43 11.24 -12.85
N TYR A 85 -0.30 11.20 -13.57
CA TYR A 85 0.46 9.98 -13.78
C TYR A 85 1.00 9.42 -12.46
N MET A 86 1.58 10.26 -11.61
CA MET A 86 2.07 9.87 -10.28
C MET A 86 0.94 9.32 -9.42
N MET A 87 -0.22 9.98 -9.41
CA MET A 87 -1.36 9.53 -8.62
C MET A 87 -1.89 8.17 -9.09
N LYS A 88 -2.00 7.97 -10.41
CA LYS A 88 -2.41 6.67 -10.99
C LYS A 88 -1.43 5.56 -10.62
N ARG A 89 -0.14 5.84 -10.66
CA ARG A 89 0.90 4.88 -10.26
C ARG A 89 0.81 4.56 -8.76
N MET A 90 0.65 5.57 -7.92
CA MET A 90 0.49 5.40 -6.46
C MET A 90 -0.73 4.54 -6.12
N MET A 91 -1.87 4.78 -6.77
CA MET A 91 -3.09 4.00 -6.57
C MET A 91 -2.97 2.55 -7.05
N THR A 92 -2.07 2.28 -8.00
CA THR A 92 -1.80 0.93 -8.51
C THR A 92 -0.84 0.17 -7.59
N ASP A 93 0.14 0.89 -7.04
CA ASP A 93 1.20 0.36 -6.20
C ASP A 93 0.75 0.11 -4.74
N ALA A 94 -0.20 0.90 -4.24
CA ALA A 94 -0.69 0.78 -2.86
C ALA A 94 -1.79 -0.29 -2.71
N LEU A 95 -1.66 -1.15 -1.70
CA LEU A 95 -2.66 -2.14 -1.33
C LEU A 95 -3.86 -1.52 -0.61
N ILE A 96 -3.56 -0.70 0.39
CA ILE A 96 -4.55 -0.09 1.26
C ILE A 96 -4.21 1.37 1.42
N ILE A 97 -5.23 2.19 1.21
CA ILE A 97 -5.19 3.62 1.47
C ILE A 97 -6.23 3.90 2.56
N SER A 98 -5.77 4.42 3.69
CA SER A 98 -6.61 4.80 4.82
C SER A 98 -6.32 6.21 5.30
N PHE A 99 -7.36 6.85 5.82
CA PHE A 99 -7.31 8.18 6.41
C PHE A 99 -7.98 8.09 7.78
N ASP A 100 -7.34 8.66 8.80
CA ASP A 100 -7.82 8.64 10.19
C ASP A 100 -8.99 9.61 10.45
N GLY A 101 -9.32 10.47 9.48
CA GLY A 101 -10.37 11.48 9.61
C GLY A 101 -9.89 12.79 10.23
N LEU A 102 -8.59 12.91 10.53
CA LEU A 102 -7.96 14.09 11.09
C LEU A 102 -6.91 14.61 10.11
N HIS A 103 -5.69 14.12 10.22
CA HIS A 103 -4.54 14.62 9.45
C HIS A 103 -3.57 13.50 9.08
N THR A 104 -3.91 12.24 9.33
CA THR A 104 -2.99 11.13 9.11
C THR A 104 -3.50 10.26 7.98
N MET A 105 -2.65 10.12 6.96
CA MET A 105 -2.92 9.23 5.85
C MET A 105 -1.89 8.11 5.85
N SER A 106 -2.37 6.87 5.73
CA SER A 106 -1.54 5.67 5.68
C SER A 106 -1.70 4.97 4.34
N PHE A 107 -0.55 4.64 3.75
CA PHE A 107 -0.44 3.90 2.49
C PHE A 107 0.31 2.60 2.77
N VAL A 108 -0.36 1.47 2.59
CA VAL A 108 0.23 0.14 2.75
C VAL A 108 0.67 -0.37 1.38
N PHE A 109 1.94 -0.73 1.26
CA PHE A 109 2.54 -1.30 0.07
C PHE A 109 2.84 -2.79 0.26
N PRO A 110 2.82 -3.60 -0.81
CA PRO A 110 3.04 -5.04 -0.71
C PRO A 110 4.47 -5.41 -0.29
N SER A 111 5.44 -4.53 -0.60
CA SER A 111 6.84 -4.75 -0.27
C SER A 111 7.60 -3.43 -0.09
N LYS A 112 8.83 -3.54 0.43
CA LYS A 112 9.81 -2.44 0.49
C LYS A 112 10.22 -1.95 -0.90
N HIS A 113 10.26 -2.84 -1.88
CA HIS A 113 10.64 -2.50 -3.24
C HIS A 113 9.62 -1.54 -3.86
N THR A 114 8.34 -1.88 -3.78
CA THR A 114 7.25 -1.02 -4.27
C THR A 114 7.14 0.30 -3.50
N ALA A 115 7.43 0.30 -2.20
CA ALA A 115 7.40 1.52 -1.38
C ALA A 115 8.59 2.47 -1.65
N LYS A 116 9.70 1.97 -2.19
CA LYS A 116 10.96 2.74 -2.34
C LYS A 116 10.81 4.06 -3.12
N PRO A 117 10.08 4.13 -4.25
CA PRO A 117 9.90 5.38 -5.00
C PRO A 117 9.09 6.44 -4.25
N TRP A 118 8.27 6.01 -3.27
CA TRP A 118 7.36 6.86 -2.51
C TRP A 118 7.94 7.33 -1.18
N LYS A 119 9.04 6.69 -0.76
CA LYS A 119 9.80 7.10 0.41
C LYS A 119 10.56 8.38 0.04
N GLY A 120 9.94 9.53 0.33
CA GLY A 120 10.54 10.82 0.04
C GLY A 120 11.91 10.97 0.72
N ASP A 121 12.86 11.59 0.02
CA ASP A 121 13.98 12.24 0.70
C ASP A 121 13.38 13.34 1.56
N VAL A 122 13.61 13.26 2.87
CA VAL A 122 13.08 14.19 3.89
C VAL A 122 13.58 15.65 3.68
N SER A 123 14.37 15.91 2.64
CA SER A 123 15.05 17.18 2.39
C SER A 123 14.35 18.15 1.42
N SER A 124 13.33 17.73 0.64
CA SER A 124 12.81 18.56 -0.46
C SER A 124 11.48 19.28 -0.20
N TYR A 125 10.86 19.12 0.96
CA TYR A 125 9.73 19.96 1.39
C TYR A 125 10.18 21.05 2.35
N LYS A 126 11.16 21.86 1.95
CA LYS A 126 11.29 23.22 2.45
C LYS A 126 10.66 24.15 1.41
N LYS A 127 9.53 24.73 1.79
CA LYS A 127 9.00 25.95 1.19
C LYS A 127 10.04 27.05 1.23
#